data_AF-A0A7V7EAJ7-F1
#
_entry.id   AF-A0A7V7EAJ7-F1
#
_cell.length_a   1.000
_cell.length_b   1.000
_cell.length_c   1.000
_cell.angle_alpha   90.00
_cell.angle_beta   90.00
_cell.angle_gamma   90.00
#
_symmetry.space_group_name_H-M   'P 1'
#
loop_
_entity.id
_entity.type
_entity.pdbx_description
1 polymer ?
#
loop_
_entity_poly.entity_id
_entity_poly.type
_entity_poly.pdbx_seq_one_letter_code
_entity_poly.pdbx_strand_id
1 'polypeptide(L)'
;MRLPELAPAIEEQQPYHRALTPDDLAAFLKLPETVVINTGCSLGLPPFADAFMRSGCRAYVGPTGDPEGDASLFYALCFHYELFCGGKSVRTAHDIASSHDAQTRMFQLYEEKT
;
A
#
# COMPACT_ATOMS: atom_id res chain seq x y z
N MET A 1 -20.17 9.48 -13.69
CA MET A 1 -20.54 8.51 -14.74
C MET A 1 -19.92 7.18 -14.36
N ARG A 2 -20.70 6.13 -14.11
CA ARG A 2 -20.15 4.77 -13.97
C ARG A 2 -20.01 4.19 -15.37
N LEU A 3 -18.91 3.49 -15.62
CA LEU A 3 -18.78 2.70 -16.84
C LEU A 3 -19.87 1.61 -16.86
N PRO A 4 -20.34 1.19 -18.05
CA PRO A 4 -21.26 0.08 -18.16
C PRO A 4 -20.62 -1.21 -17.61
N GLU A 5 -21.46 -2.10 -17.11
CA GLU A 5 -21.04 -3.44 -16.66
C GLU A 5 -20.41 -4.22 -17.83
N LEU A 6 -19.40 -5.03 -17.53
CA LEU A 6 -18.73 -5.83 -18.54
C LEU A 6 -19.69 -6.89 -19.11
N ALA A 7 -19.55 -7.19 -20.40
CA ALA A 7 -20.25 -8.33 -20.97
C ALA A 7 -19.75 -9.63 -20.31
N PRO A 8 -20.61 -10.63 -20.05
CA PRO A 8 -20.22 -11.85 -19.33
C PRO A 8 -19.00 -12.57 -19.93
N ALA A 9 -18.90 -12.60 -21.27
CA ALA A 9 -17.77 -13.21 -21.97
C ALA A 9 -16.41 -12.52 -21.71
N ILE A 10 -16.42 -11.24 -21.34
CA ILE A 10 -15.20 -10.49 -20.98
C ILE A 10 -14.89 -10.70 -19.49
N GLU A 11 -15.93 -10.72 -18.65
CA GLU A 11 -15.80 -10.93 -17.21
C GLU A 11 -15.19 -12.30 -16.86
N GLU A 12 -15.63 -13.37 -17.54
CA GLU A 12 -15.07 -14.72 -17.40
C GLU A 12 -13.57 -14.81 -17.74
N GLN A 13 -13.07 -13.87 -18.55
CA GLN A 13 -11.66 -13.80 -18.94
C GLN A 13 -10.84 -12.91 -18.01
N GLN A 14 -11.47 -12.17 -17.08
CA GLN A 14 -10.75 -11.34 -16.12
C GLN A 14 -10.29 -12.19 -14.93
N PRO A 15 -8.96 -12.39 -14.75
CA PRO A 15 -8.45 -13.15 -13.61
C PRO A 15 -8.81 -12.50 -12.26
N TYR A 16 -9.16 -11.22 -12.27
CA TYR A 16 -9.45 -10.42 -11.09
C TYR A 16 -10.75 -9.62 -11.25
N HIS A 17 -11.88 -10.32 -11.34
CA HIS A 17 -13.23 -9.72 -11.38
C HIS A 17 -13.83 -9.47 -9.98
N ARG A 18 -13.13 -9.89 -8.92
CA ARG A 18 -13.49 -9.64 -7.52
C ARG A 18 -12.36 -8.94 -6.78
N ALA A 19 -12.67 -8.34 -5.64
CA ALA A 19 -11.66 -7.81 -4.74
C ALA A 19 -10.63 -8.90 -4.37
N LEU A 20 -9.35 -8.52 -4.43
CA LEU A 20 -8.24 -9.39 -4.07
C LEU A 20 -8.15 -9.52 -2.55
N THR A 21 -7.97 -10.75 -2.09
CA THR A 21 -7.70 -11.08 -0.69
C THR A 21 -6.20 -11.23 -0.45
N PRO A 22 -5.74 -11.22 0.80
CA PRO A 22 -4.35 -11.55 1.12
C PRO A 22 -3.88 -12.89 0.55
N ASP A 23 -4.76 -13.90 0.52
CA ASP A 23 -4.43 -15.22 -0.03
C ASP A 23 -4.26 -15.18 -1.55
N ASP A 24 -5.07 -14.38 -2.25
CA ASP A 24 -4.89 -14.16 -3.70
C ASP A 24 -3.52 -13.56 -3.97
N LEU A 25 -3.13 -12.54 -3.20
CA LEU A 25 -1.83 -11.87 -3.35
C LEU A 25 -0.68 -12.86 -3.16
N ALA A 26 -0.75 -13.72 -2.13
CA ALA A 26 0.30 -14.71 -1.87
C ALA A 26 0.54 -15.68 -3.04
N ALA A 27 -0.45 -15.92 -3.90
CA ALA A 27 -0.33 -16.84 -5.03
C ALA A 27 0.46 -16.27 -6.22
N PHE A 28 0.50 -14.95 -6.41
CA PHE A 28 1.13 -14.33 -7.60
C PHE A 28 2.13 -13.22 -7.31
N LEU A 29 2.11 -12.63 -6.11
CA LEU A 29 2.93 -11.46 -5.79
C LEU A 29 4.41 -11.85 -5.67
N LYS A 30 5.26 -11.13 -6.40
CA LYS A 30 6.72 -11.23 -6.35
C LYS A 30 7.31 -9.83 -6.45
N LEU A 31 7.77 -9.28 -5.32
CA LEU A 31 8.24 -7.90 -5.23
C LEU A 31 9.61 -7.80 -4.55
N PRO A 32 10.64 -8.49 -5.07
CA PRO A 32 11.95 -8.53 -4.41
C PRO A 32 12.51 -7.12 -4.20
N GLU A 33 13.00 -6.85 -2.99
CA GLU A 33 13.67 -5.60 -2.60
C GLU A 33 12.85 -4.31 -2.82
N THR A 34 11.53 -4.44 -2.99
CA THR A 34 10.66 -3.31 -3.34
C THR A 34 10.09 -2.64 -2.08
N VAL A 35 9.97 -1.31 -2.10
CA VAL A 35 9.20 -0.56 -1.11
C VAL A 35 7.81 -0.30 -1.68
N VAL A 36 6.77 -0.80 -1.00
CA VAL A 36 5.38 -0.65 -1.41
C VAL A 36 4.69 0.38 -0.53
N ILE A 37 4.01 1.33 -1.16
CA ILE A 37 3.11 2.28 -0.50
C ILE A 37 1.70 2.01 -1.01
N ASN A 38 0.82 1.61 -0.10
CA ASN A 38 -0.58 1.38 -0.39
C ASN A 38 -1.42 2.50 0.21
N THR A 39 -2.21 3.19 -0.61
CA THR A 39 -3.09 4.28 -0.17
C THR A 39 -4.54 3.84 -0.05
N GLY A 40 -4.85 2.56 -0.27
CA GLY A 40 -6.20 2.03 -0.09
C GLY A 40 -6.55 1.88 1.38
N CYS A 41 -7.77 2.30 1.74
CA CYS A 41 -8.30 2.22 3.09
C CYS A 41 -8.14 0.83 3.71
N SER A 42 -7.74 0.78 4.99
CA SER A 42 -7.56 -0.45 5.78
C SER A 42 -6.57 -1.48 5.20
N LEU A 43 -5.82 -1.16 4.13
CA LEU A 43 -4.82 -2.08 3.57
C LEU A 43 -3.50 -2.09 4.34
N GLY A 44 -3.36 -1.26 5.38
CA GLY A 44 -2.30 -1.34 6.38
C GLY A 44 -2.54 -2.39 7.47
N LEU A 45 -3.67 -3.09 7.46
CA LEU A 45 -3.95 -4.15 8.43
C LEU A 45 -3.02 -5.36 8.24
N PRO A 46 -2.67 -6.09 9.33
CA PRO A 46 -1.66 -7.14 9.29
C PRO A 46 -1.84 -8.20 8.19
N PRO A 47 -3.06 -8.69 7.87
CA PRO A 47 -3.20 -9.72 6.82
C PRO A 47 -2.68 -9.28 5.44
N PHE A 48 -2.90 -8.03 5.06
CA PHE A 48 -2.38 -7.49 3.80
C PHE A 48 -0.88 -7.26 3.90
N ALA A 49 -0.42 -6.60 4.96
CA ALA A 49 1.01 -6.35 5.17
C ALA A 49 1.83 -7.65 5.13
N ASP A 50 1.38 -8.70 5.80
CA ASP A 50 2.02 -10.01 5.81
C ASP A 50 2.10 -10.64 4.42
N ALA A 51 1.04 -10.52 3.60
CA ALA A 51 1.05 -11.03 2.23
C ALA A 51 2.09 -10.30 1.35
N PHE A 52 2.21 -8.97 1.49
CA PHE A 52 3.23 -8.20 0.79
C PHE A 52 4.64 -8.55 1.31
N MET A 53 4.87 -8.58 2.62
CA MET A 53 6.18 -8.92 3.19
C MET A 53 6.64 -10.32 2.76
N ARG A 54 5.74 -11.33 2.75
CA ARG A 54 6.05 -12.68 2.28
C ARG A 54 6.41 -12.76 0.79
N SER A 55 6.03 -11.76 -0.01
CA SER A 55 6.40 -11.68 -1.43
C SER A 55 7.86 -11.24 -1.66
N GLY A 56 8.60 -10.95 -0.58
CA GLY A 56 9.99 -10.48 -0.62
C GLY A 56 10.13 -8.96 -0.74
N CYS A 57 9.07 -8.20 -0.43
CA CYS A 57 9.19 -6.74 -0.42
C CYS A 57 10.02 -6.28 0.78
N ARG A 58 10.92 -5.33 0.53
CA ARG A 58 11.80 -4.76 1.55
C ARG A 58 11.02 -4.02 2.63
N ALA A 59 9.96 -3.32 2.22
CA ALA A 59 9.05 -2.64 3.13
C ALA A 59 7.66 -2.49 2.52
N TYR A 60 6.65 -2.50 3.39
CA TYR A 60 5.26 -2.26 3.07
C TYR A 60 4.70 -1.17 3.98
N VAL A 61 3.95 -0.24 3.40
CA VAL A 61 3.26 0.83 4.10
C VAL A 61 1.80 0.84 3.68
N GLY A 62 0.88 0.95 4.62
CA GLY A 62 -0.53 1.19 4.32
C GLY A 62 -1.31 1.73 5.50
N PRO A 63 -2.49 2.34 5.29
CA PRO A 63 -3.32 2.87 6.36
C PRO A 63 -4.11 1.77 7.07
N THR A 64 -4.14 1.80 8.40
CA THR A 64 -4.94 0.85 9.22
C THR A 64 -6.40 1.28 9.36
N GLY A 65 -6.80 2.40 8.76
CA GLY A 65 -8.16 2.94 8.76
C GLY A 65 -8.48 3.62 7.43
N ASP A 66 -9.37 4.60 7.46
CA ASP A 66 -9.94 5.25 6.28
C ASP A 66 -9.47 6.71 6.19
N PRO A 67 -8.22 6.98 5.77
CA PRO A 67 -7.76 8.35 5.59
C PRO A 67 -8.46 9.02 4.42
N GLU A 68 -8.66 10.33 4.54
CA GLU A 68 -9.12 11.15 3.42
C GLU A 68 -8.14 11.07 2.23
N GLY A 69 -8.68 11.27 1.03
CA GLY A 69 -7.90 11.12 -0.21
C GLY A 69 -6.76 12.13 -0.33
N ASP A 70 -6.95 13.34 0.17
CA ASP A 70 -5.92 14.40 0.21
C ASP A 70 -4.81 14.07 1.20
N ALA A 71 -5.14 13.56 2.38
CA ALA A 71 -4.17 13.09 3.37
C ALA A 71 -3.34 11.91 2.84
N SER A 72 -3.98 10.97 2.13
CA SER A 72 -3.28 9.84 1.50
C SER A 72 -2.31 10.29 0.41
N LEU A 73 -2.72 11.25 -0.43
CA LEU A 73 -1.86 11.85 -1.44
C LEU A 73 -0.69 12.59 -0.80
N PHE A 74 -0.96 13.40 0.23
CA PHE A 74 0.06 14.14 0.95
C PHE A 74 1.10 13.20 1.59
N TYR A 75 0.65 12.14 2.26
CA TYR A 75 1.53 11.13 2.85
C TYR A 75 2.45 10.52 1.79
N ALA A 76 1.90 10.07 0.65
CA ALA A 76 2.67 9.44 -0.41
C ALA A 76 3.71 10.39 -1.01
N LEU A 77 3.34 11.66 -1.24
CA LEU A 77 4.26 12.68 -1.77
C LEU A 77 5.38 13.02 -0.76
N CYS A 78 5.03 13.22 0.51
CA CYS A 78 6.00 13.52 1.56
C CYS A 78 7.00 12.37 1.75
N PHE A 79 6.50 11.14 1.87
CA PHE A 79 7.33 9.94 1.97
C PHE A 79 8.28 9.83 0.77
N HIS A 80 7.75 10.00 -0.46
CA HIS A 80 8.56 9.92 -1.68
C HIS A 80 9.65 11.00 -1.71
N TYR A 81 9.30 12.24 -1.37
CA TYR A 81 10.25 13.35 -1.33
C TYR A 81 11.39 13.11 -0.33
N GLU A 82 11.07 12.71 0.90
CA GLU A 82 12.08 12.43 1.93
C GLU A 82 13.00 11.27 1.53
N LEU A 83 12.45 10.23 0.90
CA LEU A 83 13.23 9.08 0.45
C LEU A 83 14.21 9.46 -0.67
N PHE A 84 13.74 10.12 -1.74
CA PHE A 84 14.55 10.34 -2.94
C PHE A 84 15.28 11.67 -2.97
N CYS A 85 14.63 12.76 -2.56
CA CYS A 85 15.24 14.09 -2.52
C CYS A 85 15.95 14.33 -1.20
N GLY A 86 15.36 13.89 -0.08
CA GLY A 86 15.92 14.02 1.26
C GLY A 86 17.02 13.01 1.58
N GLY A 87 17.17 11.96 0.77
CA GLY A 87 18.13 10.87 0.97
C GLY A 87 17.91 10.10 2.28
N LYS A 88 16.67 10.09 2.79
CA LYS A 88 16.33 9.48 4.07
C LYS A 88 16.15 7.97 3.94
N SER A 89 16.23 7.27 5.08
CA SER A 89 15.81 5.87 5.16
C SER A 89 14.28 5.74 4.99
N VAL A 90 13.80 4.55 4.63
CA VAL A 90 12.36 4.23 4.57
C VAL A 90 11.67 4.56 5.88
N ARG A 91 12.25 4.12 7.01
CA ARG A 91 11.75 4.42 8.35
C ARG A 91 11.67 5.91 8.63
N THR A 92 12.74 6.66 8.36
CA THR A 92 12.75 8.10 8.59
C THR A 92 11.75 8.84 7.69
N ALA A 93 11.60 8.43 6.42
CA ALA A 93 10.60 9.00 5.52
C ALA A 93 9.16 8.72 6.01
N HIS A 94 8.91 7.52 6.54
CA HIS A 94 7.65 7.18 7.20
C HIS A 94 7.40 8.02 8.45
N ASP A 95 8.38 8.15 9.35
CA ASP A 95 8.26 8.91 10.59
C ASP A 95 7.91 10.38 10.30
N ILE A 96 8.52 10.97 9.27
CA ILE A 96 8.21 12.33 8.84
C ILE A 96 6.79 12.40 8.28
N ALA A 97 6.46 11.58 7.26
CA ALA A 97 5.17 11.62 6.58
C ALA A 97 3.99 11.33 7.53
N SER A 98 4.18 10.45 8.50
CA SER A 98 3.15 10.08 9.49
C SER A 98 2.99 11.11 10.61
N SER A 99 3.92 12.07 10.78
CA SER A 99 3.89 13.00 11.92
C SER A 99 2.90 14.16 11.81
N HIS A 100 2.37 14.43 10.62
CA HIS A 100 1.64 15.65 10.29
C HIS A 100 0.30 15.81 11.02
N ASP A 101 -0.59 14.82 10.93
CA ASP A 101 -1.93 14.92 11.55
C ASP A 101 -2.51 13.53 11.88
N ALA A 102 -3.76 13.49 12.33
CA ALA A 102 -4.42 12.23 12.68
C ALA A 102 -4.69 11.32 11.47
N GLN A 103 -4.81 11.87 10.26
CA GLN A 103 -5.06 11.11 9.03
C GLN A 103 -3.77 10.42 8.58
N THR A 104 -2.65 11.15 8.54
CA THR A 104 -1.36 10.57 8.12
C THR A 104 -0.78 9.60 9.14
N ARG A 105 -1.12 9.73 10.43
CA ARG A 105 -0.78 8.76 11.49
C ARG A 105 -1.42 7.39 11.31
N MET A 106 -2.43 7.26 10.45
CA MET A 106 -3.06 5.95 10.20
C MET A 106 -2.14 5.02 9.39
N PHE A 107 -1.14 5.56 8.70
CA PHE A 107 -0.19 4.75 7.93
C PHE A 107 0.73 3.98 8.89
N GLN A 108 0.87 2.68 8.63
CA GLN A 108 1.74 1.78 9.38
C GLN A 108 2.84 1.26 8.46
N LEU A 109 4.08 1.28 8.95
CA LEU A 109 5.24 0.68 8.28
C LEU A 109 5.50 -0.74 8.79
N TYR A 110 5.79 -1.62 7.83
CA TYR A 110 6.29 -2.97 8.01
C TYR A 110 7.59 -3.09 7.20
N GLU A 111 8.67 -3.57 7.80
CA GLU A 111 9.96 -3.74 7.13
C GLU A 111 10.65 -5.00 7.65
N GLU A 112 11.53 -5.58 6.83
CA GLU A 112 12.35 -6.69 7.28
C GLU A 112 13.27 -6.24 8.43
N LYS A 113 13.40 -7.09 9.45
CA LYS A 113 14.38 -6.87 10.50
C LYS A 113 15.76 -7.12 9.90
N THR A 114 16.54 -6.04 9.75
CA THR A 114 17.95 -6.11 9.35
C THR A 114 18.77 -6.86 10.39
#